data_AF-A0A818EDU9-F1
#
_entry.id   AF-A0A818EDU9-F1
#
_cell.length_a   1.000
_cell.length_b   1.000
_cell.length_c   1.000
_cell.angle_alpha   90.00
_cell.angle_beta   90.00
_cell.angle_gamma   90.00
#
_symmetry.space_group_name_H-M   'P 1'
#
loop_
_entity.id
_entity.type
_entity.pdbx_description
1 polymer ?
#
loop_
_entity_poly.entity_id
_entity_poly.type
_entity_poly.pdbx_seq_one_letter_code
_entity_poly.pdbx_strand_id
1 'polypeptide(L)'
;MSHFCYNRGCQKKYTPTNDPSKDDNACQYHPGLPYFHDAYKIWSCCQKKSHDFSAFLSMPGCTQGPHQPTKPEEPVASRPTEQEQVVTPKPTTIRQEIPKPQVPIVERPPMDAPLTKMKLTVATSLQTALEKLANTPKVDPTKKEQINDEIKPGTPCKHAACGVQYTTVDQEQAIPCRFHPGVPIFHEGMKYWSCCQKKTTDFEAFTAQPGCTEGEHLWRVENQASQNEDDPQVLKTSCRYDFHQQGPSVVLSIYAKMPRPDQTQIELNAGRLKVDTRFGTDTQTKRFSNEWELFGLVDVNQSTVELLQNLLKLEEGRKVMFLPDIDVPLTIVKTDGSFTYDTSDMATIKQRLEEENADWLIYVIDSGQALHMQSIFAGAKVAGWTEGKNIRIDHVGFGVVLGEDGKKLKSRSGATIRLRDLLDEGLERSMAKLKEKDRHNVLTPEELEKAQKSVAYGCIKYADLSHNRNSDYIFSFDRMLDDRGNTTAYSLYAYTRIQSIARTAGVDHAVLKAMARDIKLNFEIEERELKLAKCIIKYADVFTRVLDELLMHGLCEFMYQLATTFTDFCERCYCIEKDKTTGEVRLNYRRILLCEATANVLKQCFEILGIQPLERM
;
A
#
# COMPACT_ATOMS: atom_id res chain seq x y z
N MET A 1 -1.02 22.50 45.66
CA MET A 1 -0.83 21.41 44.66
C MET A 1 -0.55 22.06 43.32
N SER A 2 0.29 21.47 42.46
CA SER A 2 0.51 21.98 41.11
C SER A 2 -0.58 21.47 40.17
N HIS A 3 -1.18 22.38 39.39
CA HIS A 3 -2.23 22.08 38.42
C HIS A 3 -1.66 22.11 37.01
N PHE A 4 -2.21 21.27 36.12
CA PHE A 4 -1.86 21.33 34.70
C PHE A 4 -2.71 22.39 34.00
N CYS A 5 -2.08 23.21 33.15
CA CYS A 5 -2.82 24.20 32.38
C CYS A 5 -3.42 23.59 31.12
N TYR A 6 -4.73 23.74 30.93
CA TYR A 6 -5.48 23.24 29.77
C TYR A 6 -5.60 24.25 28.61
N ASN A 7 -5.01 25.44 28.73
CA ASN A 7 -4.92 26.36 27.61
C ASN A 7 -4.05 25.76 26.49
N ARG A 8 -4.56 25.80 25.25
CA ARG A 8 -3.92 25.16 24.09
C ARG A 8 -2.54 25.76 23.82
N GLY A 9 -1.51 24.92 23.79
CA GLY A 9 -0.12 25.33 23.56
C GLY A 9 0.66 25.76 24.82
N CYS A 10 0.04 25.80 26.01
CA CYS A 10 0.77 26.17 27.24
C CYS A 10 1.60 25.00 27.80
N GLN A 11 1.00 23.81 27.98
CA GLN A 11 1.63 22.57 28.48
C GLN A 11 2.40 22.67 29.82
N LYS A 12 2.28 23.78 30.56
CA LYS A 12 2.98 23.98 31.84
C LYS A 12 2.15 23.51 33.03
N LYS A 13 2.83 23.04 34.07
CA LYS A 13 2.28 22.93 35.43
C LYS A 13 2.48 24.26 36.15
N TYR A 14 1.48 24.71 36.89
CA TYR A 14 1.52 25.95 37.65
C TYR A 14 0.93 25.75 39.05
N THR A 15 1.27 26.65 39.98
CA THR A 15 0.68 26.69 41.32
C THR A 15 -0.14 27.97 41.43
N PRO A 16 -1.46 27.89 41.65
CA PRO A 16 -2.31 29.07 41.79
C PRO A 16 -1.78 29.97 42.92
N THR A 17 -1.51 31.23 42.62
CA THR A 17 -1.15 32.21 43.65
C THR A 17 -2.41 32.89 44.20
N ASN A 18 -2.45 33.18 45.50
CA ASN A 18 -3.60 33.88 46.12
C ASN A 18 -3.69 35.38 45.76
N ASP A 19 -2.90 35.84 44.79
CA ASP A 19 -2.82 37.23 44.34
C ASP A 19 -3.18 37.29 42.83
N PRO A 20 -4.42 37.67 42.48
CA PRO A 20 -4.90 37.67 41.09
C PRO A 20 -4.04 38.50 40.14
N SER A 21 -3.35 39.53 40.66
CA SER A 21 -2.54 40.45 39.86
C SER A 21 -1.24 39.84 39.31
N LYS A 22 -0.81 38.67 39.84
CA LYS A 22 0.43 37.99 39.42
C LYS A 22 0.23 36.89 38.38
N ASP A 23 -1.01 36.44 38.16
CA ASP A 23 -1.33 35.33 37.25
C ASP A 23 -1.94 35.80 35.90
N ASP A 24 -2.32 37.07 35.77
CA ASP A 24 -3.09 37.59 34.61
C ASP A 24 -2.40 37.44 33.25
N ASN A 25 -1.07 37.32 33.19
CA ASN A 25 -0.31 37.09 31.94
C ASN A 25 0.69 35.90 32.04
N ALA A 26 0.50 35.00 33.01
CA ALA A 26 1.44 33.91 33.28
C ALA A 26 1.41 32.80 32.21
N CYS A 27 0.30 32.67 31.48
CA CYS A 27 0.09 31.66 30.44
C CYS A 27 0.19 32.28 29.04
N GLN A 28 0.99 31.67 28.15
CA GLN A 28 1.00 31.98 26.73
C GLN A 28 0.34 30.84 25.95
N TYR A 29 -0.77 31.11 25.26
CA TYR A 29 -1.61 30.09 24.63
C TYR A 29 -2.29 30.55 23.32
N HIS A 30 -2.93 29.62 22.63
CA HIS A 30 -3.74 29.87 21.42
C HIS A 30 -5.24 29.76 21.75
N PRO A 31 -6.04 30.85 21.67
CA PRO A 31 -7.49 30.77 21.82
C PRO A 31 -8.18 30.13 20.60
N GLY A 32 -7.53 30.15 19.43
CA GLY A 32 -8.03 29.59 18.19
C GLY A 32 -8.06 28.05 18.19
N LEU A 33 -8.92 27.48 17.34
CA LEU A 33 -8.96 26.04 17.09
C LEU A 33 -7.86 25.62 16.10
N PRO A 34 -7.37 24.37 16.20
CA PRO A 34 -6.51 23.82 15.17
C PRO A 34 -7.30 23.67 13.86
N TYR A 35 -6.72 24.12 12.76
CA TYR A 35 -7.25 23.98 11.41
C TYR A 35 -6.23 23.24 10.54
N PHE A 36 -6.68 22.18 9.88
CA PHE A 36 -5.84 21.32 9.06
C PHE A 36 -6.35 21.33 7.62
N HIS A 37 -5.55 21.85 6.70
CA HIS A 37 -5.92 21.94 5.29
C HIS A 37 -4.67 21.88 4.42
N ASP A 38 -4.71 21.04 3.38
CA ASP A 38 -3.68 20.97 2.32
C ASP A 38 -2.24 20.85 2.87
N ALA A 39 -2.03 19.85 3.73
CA ALA A 39 -0.78 19.56 4.47
C ALA A 39 -0.31 20.63 5.48
N TYR A 40 -1.03 21.74 5.64
CA TYR A 40 -0.76 22.75 6.67
C TYR A 40 -1.56 22.51 7.95
N LYS A 41 -0.93 22.84 9.08
CA LYS A 41 -1.48 22.84 10.44
C LYS A 41 -1.40 24.27 10.96
N ILE A 42 -2.54 24.87 11.26
CA ILE A 42 -2.67 26.30 11.51
C ILE A 42 -3.52 26.52 12.78
N TRP A 43 -3.13 27.46 13.63
CA TRP A 43 -4.01 27.93 14.71
C TRP A 43 -4.90 29.03 14.15
N SER A 44 -6.22 28.92 14.27
CA SER A 44 -7.12 29.95 13.70
C SER A 44 -6.90 31.36 14.29
N CYS A 45 -6.28 31.48 15.48
CA CYS A 45 -5.94 32.78 16.08
C CYS A 45 -4.74 33.49 15.43
N CYS A 46 -3.82 32.73 14.82
CA CYS A 46 -2.61 33.29 14.24
C CYS A 46 -2.25 32.44 13.03
N GLN A 47 -2.32 33.02 11.83
CA GLN A 47 -2.12 32.37 10.52
C GLN A 47 -0.71 31.77 10.29
N LYS A 48 0.04 31.47 11.37
CA LYS A 48 1.29 30.72 11.37
C LYS A 48 0.99 29.28 10.97
N LYS A 49 1.66 28.83 9.92
CA LYS A 49 1.48 27.50 9.34
C LYS A 49 2.66 26.61 9.73
N SER A 50 2.36 25.36 10.06
CA SER A 50 3.35 24.29 10.22
C SER A 50 2.99 23.11 9.33
N HIS A 51 3.99 22.47 8.73
CA HIS A 51 3.81 21.20 8.04
C HIS A 51 4.00 19.99 8.98
N ASP A 52 4.68 20.17 10.11
CA ASP A 52 4.96 19.13 11.10
C ASP A 52 4.03 19.24 12.33
N PHE A 53 3.55 18.10 12.84
CA PHE A 53 2.57 18.06 13.95
C PHE A 53 3.21 18.44 15.28
N SER A 54 4.45 18.01 15.52
CA SER A 54 5.17 18.33 16.75
C SER A 54 5.52 19.83 16.79
N ALA A 55 6.03 20.37 15.69
CA ALA A 55 6.29 21.80 15.53
C ALA A 55 5.00 22.64 15.68
N PHE A 56 3.86 22.13 15.20
CA PHE A 56 2.55 22.77 15.36
C PHE A 56 2.14 22.89 16.85
N LEU A 57 2.28 21.79 17.61
CA LEU A 57 1.95 21.77 19.05
C LEU A 57 2.93 22.62 19.89
N SER A 58 4.19 22.74 19.44
CA SER A 58 5.22 23.54 20.10
C SER A 58 5.22 25.02 19.70
N MET A 59 4.30 25.47 18.83
CA MET A 59 4.21 26.88 18.46
C MET A 59 3.84 27.74 19.68
N PRO A 60 4.62 28.78 20.02
CA PRO A 60 4.30 29.68 21.13
C PRO A 60 2.92 30.31 20.94
N GLY A 61 2.13 30.33 22.02
CA GLY A 61 0.79 30.92 22.03
C GLY A 61 0.75 32.35 21.48
N CYS A 62 -0.30 32.65 20.72
CA CYS A 62 -0.53 33.98 20.15
C CYS A 62 -1.11 34.99 21.17
N THR A 63 -1.51 34.54 22.37
CA THR A 63 -2.19 35.34 23.41
C THR A 63 -1.59 35.06 24.78
N GLN A 64 -1.57 36.07 25.66
CA GLN A 64 -1.22 35.92 27.08
C GLN A 64 -2.49 36.03 27.96
N GLY A 65 -2.53 35.30 29.06
CA GLY A 65 -3.65 35.30 29.99
C GLY A 65 -3.38 34.43 31.23
N PRO A 66 -4.38 34.20 32.10
CA PRO A 66 -4.25 33.30 33.23
C PRO A 66 -4.24 31.83 32.80
N HIS A 67 -3.63 30.97 33.61
CA HIS A 67 -3.65 29.52 33.40
C HIS A 67 -5.05 28.94 33.70
N GLN A 68 -5.56 28.07 32.81
CA GLN A 68 -6.83 27.35 33.01
C GLN A 68 -6.62 25.98 33.68
N PRO A 69 -7.17 25.73 34.89
CA PRO A 69 -7.02 24.45 35.60
C PRO A 69 -8.05 23.39 35.20
N THR A 70 -9.12 23.77 34.51
CA THR A 70 -10.20 22.86 34.12
C THR A 70 -10.08 22.45 32.65
N LYS A 71 -10.22 21.15 32.37
CA LYS A 71 -10.28 20.64 30.99
C LYS A 71 -11.59 21.14 30.35
N PRO A 72 -11.55 21.86 29.22
CA PRO A 72 -12.75 22.23 28.49
C PRO A 72 -13.51 20.98 28.02
N GLU A 73 -14.85 21.03 28.05
CA GLU A 73 -15.68 19.99 27.43
C GLU A 73 -15.40 19.93 25.93
N GLU A 74 -15.23 18.72 25.39
CA GLU A 74 -14.97 18.52 23.96
C GLU A 74 -16.25 18.88 23.18
N PRO A 75 -16.17 19.77 22.17
CA PRO A 75 -17.36 20.14 21.41
C PRO A 75 -17.87 18.94 20.62
N VAL A 76 -19.15 18.60 20.86
CA VAL A 76 -19.90 17.66 20.04
C VAL A 76 -19.92 18.20 18.61
N ALA A 77 -19.44 17.41 17.64
CA ALA A 77 -19.40 17.80 16.24
C ALA A 77 -20.83 18.06 15.72
N SER A 78 -21.23 19.33 15.69
CA SER A 78 -22.43 19.77 14.98
C SER A 78 -22.10 19.89 13.49
N ARG A 79 -22.96 19.31 12.63
CA ARG A 79 -22.91 19.53 11.18
C ARG A 79 -23.06 21.04 10.92
N PRO A 80 -22.30 21.64 9.98
CA PRO A 80 -22.46 23.05 9.67
C PRO A 80 -23.84 23.29 9.06
N THR A 81 -24.63 24.15 9.71
CA THR A 81 -25.83 24.75 9.15
C THR A 81 -25.42 25.76 8.08
N GLU A 82 -26.14 25.73 6.95
CA GLU A 82 -26.02 26.77 5.92
C GLU A 82 -26.41 28.14 6.51
N GLN A 83 -25.53 29.13 6.32
CA GLN A 83 -25.79 30.52 5.89
C GLN A 83 -24.89 31.54 6.60
N GLU A 84 -23.97 32.14 5.84
CA GLU A 84 -23.91 33.59 5.59
C GLU A 84 -22.81 33.84 4.53
N GLN A 85 -23.23 34.10 3.29
CA GLN A 85 -22.31 34.43 2.19
C GLN A 85 -21.98 35.93 2.24
N VAL A 86 -20.75 36.24 2.60
CA VAL A 86 -20.13 37.55 2.32
C VAL A 86 -19.95 37.69 0.81
N VAL A 87 -20.66 38.64 0.21
CA VAL A 87 -20.55 38.96 -1.22
C VAL A 87 -19.20 39.65 -1.46
N THR A 88 -18.27 38.92 -2.06
CA THR A 88 -17.12 39.50 -2.78
C THR A 88 -17.35 39.32 -4.29
N PRO A 89 -17.10 40.35 -5.13
CA PRO A 89 -17.32 40.24 -6.55
C PRO A 89 -16.33 39.24 -7.16
N LYS A 90 -16.86 38.11 -7.66
CA LYS A 90 -16.07 37.09 -8.38
C LYS A 90 -15.65 37.62 -9.76
N PRO A 91 -14.41 37.37 -10.22
CA PRO A 91 -14.02 37.61 -11.60
C PRO A 91 -14.89 36.75 -12.53
N THR A 92 -15.42 37.36 -13.59
CA THR A 92 -16.32 36.74 -14.57
C THR A 92 -15.60 35.60 -15.28
N THR A 93 -15.74 34.40 -14.75
CA THR A 93 -15.38 33.17 -15.45
C THR A 93 -16.57 32.81 -16.32
N ILE A 94 -16.42 32.90 -17.63
CA ILE A 94 -17.37 32.31 -18.58
C ILE A 94 -17.29 30.80 -18.36
N ARG A 95 -18.14 30.28 -17.48
CA ARG A 95 -18.33 28.85 -17.32
C ARG A 95 -19.15 28.42 -18.54
N GLN A 96 -18.50 27.80 -19.52
CA GLN A 96 -19.24 27.00 -20.50
C GLN A 96 -20.12 26.04 -19.70
N GLU A 97 -21.43 26.13 -19.88
CA GLU A 97 -22.33 25.10 -19.39
C GLU A 97 -21.89 23.81 -20.05
N ILE A 98 -21.36 22.89 -19.24
CA ILE A 98 -21.11 21.53 -19.68
C ILE A 98 -22.48 21.02 -20.14
N PRO A 99 -22.65 20.63 -21.41
CA PRO A 99 -23.91 20.06 -21.86
C PRO A 99 -24.26 18.91 -20.92
N LYS A 100 -25.45 18.95 -20.31
CA LYS A 100 -25.94 17.79 -19.56
C LYS A 100 -25.78 16.59 -20.49
N PRO A 101 -25.07 15.52 -20.10
CA PRO A 101 -24.95 14.36 -20.96
C PRO A 101 -26.36 13.94 -21.34
N GLN A 102 -26.66 13.95 -22.64
CA GLN A 102 -27.88 13.38 -23.18
C GLN A 102 -27.72 11.87 -23.03
N VAL A 103 -27.92 11.36 -21.82
CA VAL A 103 -28.03 9.92 -21.62
C VAL A 103 -29.31 9.53 -22.37
N PRO A 104 -29.23 8.61 -23.36
CA PRO A 104 -30.43 8.07 -23.96
C PRO A 104 -31.36 7.62 -22.85
N ILE A 105 -32.64 8.00 -22.91
CA ILE A 105 -33.64 7.48 -21.98
C ILE A 105 -33.80 6.01 -22.36
N VAL A 106 -33.01 5.15 -21.73
CA VAL A 106 -33.17 3.70 -21.86
C VAL A 106 -34.45 3.35 -21.11
N GLU A 107 -35.47 2.89 -21.84
CA GLU A 107 -36.74 2.47 -21.24
C GLU A 107 -36.48 1.30 -20.28
N ARG A 108 -36.99 1.44 -19.06
CA ARG A 108 -36.93 0.38 -18.05
C ARG A 108 -37.76 -0.81 -18.53
N PRO A 109 -37.22 -2.04 -18.51
CA PRO A 109 -38.01 -3.22 -18.83
C PRO A 109 -39.24 -3.32 -17.91
N PRO A 110 -40.39 -3.77 -18.42
CA PRO A 110 -41.56 -3.97 -17.58
C PRO A 110 -41.30 -5.02 -16.49
N MET A 111 -42.06 -4.93 -15.40
CA MET A 111 -41.91 -5.77 -14.21
C MET A 111 -42.00 -7.27 -14.50
N ASP A 112 -42.69 -7.68 -15.56
CA ASP A 112 -42.87 -9.06 -15.99
C ASP A 112 -41.84 -9.52 -17.05
N ALA A 113 -40.91 -8.65 -17.43
CA ALA A 113 -39.88 -8.98 -18.41
C ALA A 113 -39.06 -10.21 -17.97
N PRO A 114 -38.74 -11.12 -18.90
CA PRO A 114 -38.05 -12.36 -18.59
C PRO A 114 -36.68 -12.08 -17.95
N LEU A 115 -36.31 -12.91 -16.98
CA LEU A 115 -34.99 -12.89 -16.35
C LEU A 115 -34.06 -13.87 -17.07
N THR A 116 -32.78 -13.49 -17.20
CA THR A 116 -31.75 -14.34 -17.77
C THR A 116 -31.00 -15.05 -16.65
N LYS A 117 -30.85 -16.38 -16.75
CA LYS A 117 -30.06 -17.16 -15.79
C LYS A 117 -28.57 -16.87 -15.97
N MET A 118 -27.93 -16.40 -14.92
CA MET A 118 -26.51 -16.02 -14.94
C MET A 118 -25.61 -17.24 -14.80
N LYS A 119 -24.46 -17.22 -15.49
CA LYS A 119 -23.41 -18.23 -15.32
C LYS A 119 -22.72 -18.02 -13.98
N LEU A 120 -22.65 -19.10 -13.19
CA LEU A 120 -21.94 -19.10 -11.91
C LEU A 120 -20.49 -19.51 -12.10
N THR A 121 -19.56 -18.71 -11.57
CA THR A 121 -18.15 -19.08 -11.43
C THR A 121 -17.87 -19.43 -9.97
N VAL A 122 -17.31 -20.60 -9.70
CA VAL A 122 -16.97 -21.04 -8.34
C VAL A 122 -15.45 -20.95 -8.18
N ALA A 123 -14.97 -20.13 -7.24
CA ALA A 123 -13.54 -19.99 -6.99
C ALA A 123 -12.91 -21.32 -6.52
N THR A 124 -11.69 -21.60 -6.99
CA THR A 124 -10.91 -22.81 -6.64
C THR A 124 -10.75 -22.97 -5.13
N SER A 125 -10.56 -21.85 -4.41
CA SER A 125 -10.49 -21.83 -2.94
C SER A 125 -11.77 -22.34 -2.28
N LEU A 126 -12.94 -21.95 -2.79
CA LEU A 126 -14.23 -22.46 -2.31
C LEU A 126 -14.44 -23.92 -2.68
N GLN A 127 -14.07 -24.35 -3.89
CA GLN A 127 -14.15 -25.76 -4.31
C GLN A 127 -13.35 -26.64 -3.33
N THR A 128 -12.09 -26.28 -3.09
CA THR A 128 -11.19 -26.98 -2.16
C THR A 128 -11.76 -27.01 -0.73
N ALA A 129 -12.36 -25.91 -0.27
CA ALA A 129 -12.97 -25.83 1.06
C ALA A 129 -14.19 -26.75 1.19
N LEU A 130 -15.04 -26.80 0.16
CA LEU A 130 -16.21 -27.69 0.11
C LEU A 130 -15.80 -29.17 0.05
N GLU A 131 -14.78 -29.52 -0.72
CA GLU A 131 -14.22 -30.88 -0.79
C GLU A 131 -13.63 -31.34 0.54
N LYS A 132 -12.85 -30.49 1.23
CA LYS A 132 -12.33 -30.79 2.57
C LYS A 132 -13.46 -31.08 3.57
N LEU A 133 -14.54 -30.30 3.52
CA LEU A 133 -15.72 -30.51 4.36
C LEU A 133 -16.45 -31.81 4.02
N ALA A 134 -16.56 -32.15 2.73
CA ALA A 134 -17.17 -33.41 2.29
C ALA A 134 -16.39 -34.66 2.77
N ASN A 135 -15.06 -34.54 2.87
CA ASN A 135 -14.16 -35.62 3.28
C ASN A 135 -13.95 -35.71 4.81
N THR A 136 -14.62 -34.87 5.61
CA THR A 136 -14.54 -34.94 7.08
C THR A 136 -15.51 -36.02 7.61
N PRO A 137 -15.11 -36.92 8.54
CA PRO A 137 -15.97 -38.00 9.01
C PRO A 137 -17.31 -37.47 9.57
N LYS A 138 -18.43 -37.97 9.06
CA LYS A 138 -19.77 -37.64 9.57
C LYS A 138 -19.87 -38.15 11.02
N VAL A 139 -19.98 -37.23 11.98
CA VAL A 139 -20.34 -37.57 13.37
C VAL A 139 -21.76 -38.15 13.37
N ASP A 140 -21.93 -39.27 14.06
CA ASP A 140 -23.14 -40.09 14.09
C ASP A 140 -24.41 -39.28 14.44
N PRO A 141 -25.42 -39.22 13.54
CA PRO A 141 -26.66 -38.48 13.76
C PRO A 141 -27.65 -39.20 14.70
N THR A 142 -27.29 -40.35 15.30
CA THR A 142 -28.18 -41.11 16.20
C THR A 142 -28.19 -40.64 17.66
N LYS A 143 -27.36 -39.67 18.06
CA LYS A 143 -27.54 -38.97 19.35
C LYS A 143 -28.60 -37.86 19.23
N LYS A 144 -29.86 -38.25 19.04
CA LYS A 144 -30.98 -37.39 19.44
C LYS A 144 -30.98 -37.34 20.97
N GLU A 145 -30.57 -36.21 21.56
CA GLU A 145 -30.97 -35.92 22.93
C GLU A 145 -32.50 -35.96 22.99
N GLN A 146 -33.06 -36.87 23.79
CA GLN A 146 -34.45 -36.80 24.19
C GLN A 146 -34.62 -35.49 24.97
N ILE A 147 -35.28 -34.51 24.37
CA ILE A 147 -35.70 -33.29 25.07
C ILE A 147 -36.87 -33.69 25.97
N ASN A 148 -36.63 -33.77 27.27
CA ASN A 148 -37.70 -33.81 28.28
C ASN A 148 -38.57 -32.55 28.13
N ASP A 149 -39.88 -32.72 28.18
CA ASP A 149 -40.90 -31.72 27.83
C ASP A 149 -41.11 -30.58 28.85
N GLU A 150 -40.23 -30.40 29.83
CA GLU A 150 -40.37 -29.38 30.88
C GLU A 150 -39.44 -28.17 30.64
N ILE A 151 -40.00 -26.95 30.61
CA ILE A 151 -39.23 -25.70 30.50
C ILE A 151 -38.49 -25.49 31.82
N LYS A 152 -37.16 -25.46 31.78
CA LYS A 152 -36.35 -25.29 33.00
C LYS A 152 -36.47 -23.86 33.54
N PRO A 153 -36.57 -23.66 34.88
CA PRO A 153 -36.40 -22.36 35.50
C PRO A 153 -35.10 -21.67 35.06
N GLY A 154 -35.17 -20.37 34.82
CA GLY A 154 -34.07 -19.57 34.29
C GLY A 154 -34.04 -19.48 32.75
N THR A 155 -34.97 -20.15 32.03
CA THR A 155 -35.05 -20.03 30.56
C THR A 155 -35.45 -18.61 30.16
N PRO A 156 -34.60 -17.85 29.44
CA PRO A 156 -34.94 -16.49 29.04
C PRO A 156 -35.97 -16.46 27.91
N CYS A 157 -36.85 -15.46 27.94
CA CYS A 157 -37.79 -15.15 26.88
C CYS A 157 -37.02 -14.86 25.58
N LYS A 158 -37.49 -15.44 24.48
CA LYS A 158 -36.84 -15.41 23.16
C LYS A 158 -37.24 -14.19 22.33
N HIS A 159 -38.25 -13.45 22.75
CA HIS A 159 -38.62 -12.19 22.11
C HIS A 159 -37.54 -11.11 22.32
N ALA A 160 -37.22 -10.38 21.25
CA ALA A 160 -36.20 -9.34 21.27
C ALA A 160 -36.56 -8.21 22.27
N ALA A 161 -35.58 -7.80 23.08
CA ALA A 161 -35.69 -6.75 24.12
C ALA A 161 -36.53 -7.11 25.38
N CYS A 162 -37.06 -8.32 25.52
CA CYS A 162 -37.82 -8.70 26.71
C CYS A 162 -36.94 -8.97 27.94
N GLY A 163 -35.96 -9.88 27.83
CA GLY A 163 -34.99 -10.17 28.89
C GLY A 163 -35.51 -10.90 30.13
N VAL A 164 -36.82 -11.20 30.24
CA VAL A 164 -37.42 -11.91 31.39
C VAL A 164 -37.06 -13.39 31.36
N GLN A 165 -36.85 -14.00 32.52
CA GLN A 165 -36.56 -15.44 32.68
C GLN A 165 -37.75 -16.20 33.28
N TYR A 166 -37.96 -17.42 32.81
CA TYR A 166 -39.02 -18.33 33.25
C TYR A 166 -38.80 -18.80 34.70
N THR A 167 -39.84 -18.80 35.53
CA THR A 167 -39.81 -19.26 36.93
C THR A 167 -40.95 -20.26 37.19
N THR A 168 -40.78 -21.18 38.15
CA THR A 168 -41.74 -22.27 38.47
C THR A 168 -42.98 -21.85 39.27
N VAL A 169 -43.21 -20.55 39.46
CA VAL A 169 -44.29 -20.07 40.32
C VAL A 169 -45.28 -19.31 39.46
N ASP A 170 -46.51 -19.85 39.37
CA ASP A 170 -47.69 -19.17 38.84
C ASP A 170 -48.02 -17.93 39.68
N GLN A 171 -47.21 -16.88 39.56
CA GLN A 171 -47.62 -15.54 39.93
C GLN A 171 -48.27 -14.90 38.71
N GLU A 172 -49.59 -15.05 38.64
CA GLU A 172 -50.54 -14.31 37.80
C GLU A 172 -50.55 -12.79 38.10
N GLN A 173 -49.37 -12.17 38.27
CA GLN A 173 -49.17 -10.71 38.23
C GLN A 173 -48.02 -10.41 37.26
N ALA A 174 -48.33 -10.78 36.02
CA ALA A 174 -47.77 -10.45 34.72
C ALA A 174 -46.90 -9.18 34.65
N ILE A 175 -45.57 -9.38 34.51
CA ILE A 175 -44.79 -8.47 33.67
C ILE A 175 -45.09 -8.87 32.23
N PRO A 176 -45.82 -8.06 31.47
CA PRO A 176 -46.14 -8.41 30.09
C PRO A 176 -44.87 -8.38 29.24
N CYS A 177 -44.75 -9.31 28.29
CA CYS A 177 -43.59 -9.37 27.42
C CYS A 177 -43.58 -8.12 26.53
N ARG A 178 -42.64 -7.21 26.78
CA ARG A 178 -42.40 -6.06 25.89
C ARG A 178 -41.27 -6.39 24.93
N PHE A 179 -41.57 -6.38 23.64
CA PHE A 179 -40.64 -6.79 22.60
C PHE A 179 -40.80 -6.03 21.29
N HIS A 180 -39.83 -6.22 20.39
CA HIS A 180 -39.93 -5.77 19.00
C HIS A 180 -40.33 -6.97 18.09
N PRO A 181 -41.49 -6.94 17.40
CA PRO A 181 -41.86 -7.94 16.40
C PRO A 181 -41.15 -7.71 15.06
N GLY A 182 -40.53 -6.54 14.89
CA GLY A 182 -39.72 -6.21 13.72
C GLY A 182 -38.31 -6.79 13.79
N VAL A 183 -37.59 -6.72 12.68
CA VAL A 183 -36.18 -7.14 12.59
C VAL A 183 -35.24 -5.95 12.83
N PRO A 184 -34.02 -6.18 13.34
CA PRO A 184 -33.01 -5.14 13.46
C PRO A 184 -32.56 -4.68 12.05
N ILE A 185 -32.54 -3.38 11.81
CA ILE A 185 -32.05 -2.75 10.58
C ILE A 185 -30.82 -1.91 10.90
N PHE A 186 -29.74 -2.17 10.16
CA PHE A 186 -28.49 -1.41 10.22
C PHE A 186 -28.22 -0.81 8.84
N HIS A 187 -28.42 0.51 8.69
CA HIS A 187 -28.28 1.20 7.41
C HIS A 187 -27.66 2.59 7.64
N GLU A 188 -26.62 2.94 6.88
CA GLU A 188 -25.96 4.27 6.94
C GLU A 188 -25.55 4.71 8.36
N GLY A 189 -25.01 3.78 9.16
CA GLY A 189 -24.60 4.06 10.55
C GLY A 189 -25.75 4.19 11.56
N MET A 190 -27.00 4.10 11.09
CA MET A 190 -28.20 4.07 11.93
C MET A 190 -28.61 2.62 12.24
N LYS A 191 -29.13 2.42 13.44
CA LYS A 191 -29.58 1.16 14.03
C LYS A 191 -31.01 1.34 14.54
N TYR A 192 -31.95 0.52 14.09
CA TYR A 192 -33.36 0.64 14.48
C TYR A 192 -34.11 -0.67 14.25
N TRP A 193 -35.26 -0.84 14.89
CA TRP A 193 -36.15 -1.99 14.64
C TRP A 193 -37.14 -1.63 13.54
N SER A 194 -37.41 -2.56 12.62
CA SER A 194 -38.39 -2.32 11.54
C SER A 194 -39.81 -2.05 12.04
N CYS A 195 -40.15 -2.41 13.29
CA CYS A 195 -41.46 -2.12 13.89
C CYS A 195 -41.64 -0.67 14.37
N CYS A 196 -40.56 0.10 14.50
CA CYS A 196 -40.63 1.42 15.14
C CYS A 196 -39.70 2.44 14.47
N GLN A 197 -40.00 3.72 14.68
CA GLN A 197 -39.27 4.82 14.04
C GLN A 197 -38.06 5.33 14.85
N LYS A 198 -37.74 4.69 15.98
CA LYS A 198 -36.61 5.11 16.85
C LYS A 198 -35.29 4.66 16.24
N LYS A 199 -34.50 5.62 15.75
CA LYS A 199 -33.16 5.39 15.18
C LYS A 199 -32.07 5.83 16.15
N THR A 200 -31.05 5.00 16.31
CA THR A 200 -29.85 5.33 17.09
C THR A 200 -28.60 5.09 16.26
N THR A 201 -27.54 5.84 16.50
CA THR A 201 -26.23 5.57 15.90
C THR A 201 -25.40 4.63 16.79
N ASP A 202 -25.67 4.62 18.09
CA ASP A 202 -25.00 3.78 19.09
C ASP A 202 -25.68 2.39 19.28
N PHE A 203 -24.88 1.34 19.46
CA PHE A 203 -25.35 -0.05 19.56
C PHE A 203 -25.91 -0.41 20.94
N GLU A 204 -25.34 0.15 22.01
CA GLU A 204 -25.84 -0.06 23.37
C GLU A 204 -27.20 0.62 23.51
N ALA A 205 -27.32 1.84 23.00
CA ALA A 205 -28.59 2.58 22.91
C ALA A 205 -29.64 1.84 22.06
N PHE A 206 -29.22 1.14 21.00
CA PHE A 206 -30.10 0.29 20.18
C PHE A 206 -30.60 -0.94 20.96
N THR A 207 -29.69 -1.63 21.65
CA THR A 207 -29.99 -2.86 22.39
C THR A 207 -30.84 -2.58 23.62
N ALA A 208 -30.66 -1.40 24.24
CA ALA A 208 -31.43 -0.93 25.38
C ALA A 208 -32.82 -0.38 25.01
N GLN A 209 -33.19 -0.34 23.72
CA GLN A 209 -34.53 0.15 23.33
C GLN A 209 -35.61 -0.76 23.92
N PRO A 210 -36.60 -0.19 24.65
CA PRO A 210 -37.71 -0.98 25.15
C PRO A 210 -38.60 -1.42 23.99
N GLY A 211 -39.11 -2.64 24.08
CA GLY A 211 -39.99 -3.24 23.08
C GLY A 211 -41.16 -2.33 22.67
N CYS A 212 -41.47 -2.32 21.36
CA CYS A 212 -42.54 -1.51 20.77
C CYS A 212 -43.93 -2.16 20.88
N THR A 213 -44.00 -3.43 21.32
CA THR A 213 -45.23 -4.24 21.39
C THR A 213 -45.28 -5.01 22.71
N GLU A 214 -46.48 -5.22 23.24
CA GLU A 214 -46.74 -5.91 24.49
C GLU A 214 -47.53 -7.21 24.21
N GLY A 215 -47.15 -8.34 24.80
CA GLY A 215 -47.78 -9.64 24.57
C GLY A 215 -47.35 -10.72 25.56
N GLU A 216 -47.57 -11.99 25.20
CA GLU A 216 -47.14 -13.14 26.00
C GLU A 216 -45.66 -13.49 25.76
N HIS A 217 -45.02 -14.08 26.77
CA HIS A 217 -43.61 -14.45 26.69
C HIS A 217 -43.39 -15.67 25.79
N LEU A 218 -42.36 -15.60 24.94
CA LEU A 218 -41.97 -16.70 24.06
C LEU A 218 -40.86 -17.54 24.72
N TRP A 219 -41.23 -18.62 25.40
CA TRP A 219 -40.25 -19.49 26.08
C TRP A 219 -39.65 -20.56 25.17
N ARG A 220 -40.39 -20.91 24.11
CA ARG A 220 -39.95 -21.84 23.07
C ARG A 220 -40.02 -21.10 21.74
N VAL A 221 -38.94 -21.11 20.98
CA VAL A 221 -39.06 -20.82 19.55
C VAL A 221 -39.62 -22.10 18.94
N GLU A 222 -40.93 -22.19 18.76
CA GLU A 222 -41.42 -23.03 17.66
C GLU A 222 -40.68 -22.52 16.44
N ASN A 223 -39.94 -23.40 15.76
CA ASN A 223 -39.27 -23.04 14.53
C ASN A 223 -40.34 -22.54 13.57
N GLN A 224 -40.59 -21.23 13.55
CA GLN A 224 -41.25 -20.53 12.46
C GLN A 224 -40.30 -20.46 11.25
N ALA A 225 -39.59 -21.56 10.99
CA ALA A 225 -39.29 -21.92 9.64
C ALA A 225 -40.65 -22.26 9.04
N SER A 226 -41.22 -21.34 8.27
CA SER A 226 -42.27 -21.69 7.34
C SER A 226 -41.76 -22.91 6.57
N GLN A 227 -42.38 -24.07 6.83
CA GLN A 227 -42.15 -25.26 6.03
C GLN A 227 -42.41 -24.81 4.58
N ASN A 228 -41.45 -25.02 3.68
CA ASN A 228 -41.73 -24.82 2.25
C ASN A 228 -42.89 -25.76 1.91
N GLU A 229 -43.94 -25.23 1.27
CA GLU A 229 -45.04 -26.06 0.75
C GLU A 229 -44.54 -27.12 -0.25
N ASP A 230 -43.36 -26.89 -0.86
CA ASP A 230 -42.76 -27.76 -1.88
C ASP A 230 -41.74 -28.80 -1.35
N ASP A 231 -41.13 -28.61 -0.17
CA ASP A 231 -40.09 -29.54 0.37
C ASP A 231 -39.92 -29.39 1.91
N PRO A 232 -40.42 -30.33 2.72
CA PRO A 232 -40.39 -30.25 4.18
C PRO A 232 -38.98 -30.37 4.80
N GLN A 233 -37.94 -30.70 4.02
CA GLN A 233 -36.55 -30.79 4.52
C GLN A 233 -35.76 -29.47 4.37
N VAL A 234 -36.31 -28.44 3.72
CA VAL A 234 -35.59 -27.18 3.41
C VAL A 234 -36.13 -26.00 4.22
N LEU A 235 -35.27 -25.46 5.10
CA LEU A 235 -35.62 -24.33 5.98
C LEU A 235 -35.46 -22.99 5.23
N LYS A 236 -36.55 -22.26 4.99
CA LYS A 236 -36.47 -20.88 4.46
C LYS A 236 -35.83 -19.96 5.51
N THR A 237 -34.84 -19.17 5.13
CA THR A 237 -34.08 -18.32 6.05
C THR A 237 -33.64 -17.01 5.39
N SER A 238 -33.29 -16.01 6.20
CA SER A 238 -32.66 -14.78 5.72
C SER A 238 -31.13 -14.90 5.78
N CYS A 239 -30.45 -14.43 4.73
CA CYS A 239 -29.00 -14.24 4.72
C CYS A 239 -28.67 -12.78 5.05
N ARG A 240 -27.53 -12.55 5.69
CA ARG A 240 -26.91 -11.22 5.63
C ARG A 240 -26.45 -10.97 4.20
N TYR A 241 -26.71 -9.79 3.68
CA TYR A 241 -26.18 -9.34 2.41
C TYR A 241 -25.80 -7.87 2.48
N ASP A 242 -24.80 -7.48 1.69
CA ASP A 242 -24.42 -6.09 1.47
C ASP A 242 -24.80 -5.75 0.01
N PHE A 243 -25.64 -4.73 -0.20
CA PHE A 243 -26.11 -4.29 -1.53
C PHE A 243 -25.66 -2.86 -1.79
N HIS A 244 -24.94 -2.65 -2.88
CA HIS A 244 -24.48 -1.33 -3.31
C HIS A 244 -24.82 -1.15 -4.79
N GLN A 245 -25.33 0.02 -5.15
CA GLN A 245 -25.64 0.34 -6.55
C GLN A 245 -25.25 1.78 -6.85
N GLN A 246 -24.57 2.00 -7.97
CA GLN A 246 -24.12 3.31 -8.45
C GLN A 246 -24.24 3.35 -9.99
N GLY A 247 -25.17 4.17 -10.50
CA GLY A 247 -25.42 4.26 -11.94
C GLY A 247 -25.73 2.88 -12.55
N PRO A 248 -24.97 2.42 -13.57
CA PRO A 248 -25.17 1.12 -14.19
C PRO A 248 -24.47 -0.05 -13.47
N SER A 249 -23.88 0.16 -12.31
CA SER A 249 -23.15 -0.87 -11.55
C SER A 249 -23.91 -1.27 -10.29
N VAL A 250 -24.03 -2.59 -10.06
CA VAL A 250 -24.61 -3.20 -8.86
C VAL A 250 -23.62 -4.21 -8.31
N VAL A 251 -23.38 -4.15 -7.00
CA VAL A 251 -22.59 -5.14 -6.26
C VAL A 251 -23.46 -5.67 -5.13
N LEU A 252 -23.81 -6.96 -5.20
CA LEU A 252 -24.54 -7.69 -4.17
C LEU A 252 -23.67 -8.82 -3.62
N SER A 253 -23.34 -8.74 -2.33
CA SER A 253 -22.60 -9.77 -1.61
C SER A 253 -23.53 -10.48 -0.63
N ILE A 254 -23.78 -11.78 -0.85
CA ILE A 254 -24.62 -12.61 0.04
C ILE A 254 -23.73 -13.53 0.87
N TYR A 255 -23.90 -13.48 2.19
CA TYR A 255 -23.13 -14.30 3.12
C TYR A 255 -23.93 -15.55 3.50
N ALA A 256 -23.51 -16.69 2.95
CA ALA A 256 -24.08 -18.01 3.23
C ALA A 256 -22.99 -18.99 3.67
N LYS A 257 -23.27 -19.80 4.70
CA LYS A 257 -22.33 -20.82 5.19
C LYS A 257 -22.53 -22.10 4.41
N MET A 258 -21.48 -22.55 3.70
CA MET A 258 -21.50 -23.73 2.81
C MET A 258 -22.53 -23.58 1.68
N PRO A 259 -22.34 -22.62 0.75
CA PRO A 259 -23.21 -22.51 -0.43
C PRO A 259 -23.10 -23.78 -1.29
N ARG A 260 -24.22 -24.18 -1.90
CA ARG A 260 -24.30 -25.30 -2.84
C ARG A 260 -24.37 -24.76 -4.27
N PRO A 261 -23.27 -24.77 -5.05
CA PRO A 261 -23.24 -24.16 -6.38
C PRO A 261 -24.26 -24.78 -7.34
N ASP A 262 -24.47 -26.10 -7.25
CA ASP A 262 -25.44 -26.88 -8.02
C ASP A 262 -26.89 -26.52 -7.70
N GLN A 263 -27.14 -25.95 -6.52
CA GLN A 263 -28.46 -25.54 -6.02
C GLN A 263 -28.55 -24.01 -5.82
N THR A 264 -27.74 -23.27 -6.56
CA THR A 264 -27.77 -21.80 -6.60
C THR A 264 -28.21 -21.35 -7.99
N GLN A 265 -29.14 -20.41 -8.05
CA GLN A 265 -29.67 -19.82 -9.26
C GLN A 265 -29.80 -18.31 -9.10
N ILE A 266 -29.13 -17.59 -9.99
CA ILE A 266 -29.19 -16.14 -10.07
C ILE A 266 -29.77 -15.78 -11.42
N GLU A 267 -30.82 -14.95 -11.40
CA GLU A 267 -31.54 -14.54 -12.58
C GLU A 267 -31.57 -13.00 -12.63
N LEU A 268 -31.19 -12.42 -13.77
CA LEU A 268 -31.01 -10.98 -13.92
C LEU A 268 -31.62 -10.50 -15.24
N ASN A 269 -32.27 -9.34 -15.20
CA ASN A 269 -32.48 -8.50 -16.38
C ASN A 269 -31.96 -7.07 -16.06
N ALA A 270 -32.12 -6.13 -16.99
CA ALA A 270 -31.56 -4.80 -16.81
C ALA A 270 -32.10 -4.05 -15.56
N GLY A 271 -33.29 -4.39 -15.06
CA GLY A 271 -33.94 -3.69 -13.94
C GLY A 271 -34.29 -4.56 -12.73
N ARG A 272 -34.11 -5.88 -12.77
CA ARG A 272 -34.47 -6.82 -11.70
C ARG A 272 -33.41 -7.90 -11.52
N LEU A 273 -33.09 -8.17 -10.26
CA LEU A 273 -32.18 -9.23 -9.82
C LEU A 273 -32.94 -10.17 -8.88
N LYS A 274 -32.94 -11.46 -9.19
CA LYS A 274 -33.50 -12.52 -8.37
C LYS A 274 -32.41 -13.50 -7.99
N VAL A 275 -32.35 -13.83 -6.70
CA VAL A 275 -31.40 -14.78 -6.14
C VAL A 275 -32.15 -15.88 -5.42
N ASP A 276 -31.83 -17.12 -5.76
CA ASP A 276 -32.22 -18.32 -5.02
C ASP A 276 -30.97 -19.16 -4.74
N THR A 277 -30.63 -19.37 -3.48
CA THR A 277 -29.46 -20.16 -3.09
C THR A 277 -29.79 -21.09 -1.94
N ARG A 278 -29.35 -22.34 -2.07
CA ARG A 278 -29.34 -23.33 -0.99
C ARG A 278 -27.96 -23.47 -0.39
N PHE A 279 -27.91 -23.67 0.92
CA PHE A 279 -26.67 -23.77 1.67
C PHE A 279 -26.84 -24.60 2.94
N GLY A 280 -25.72 -25.07 3.49
CA GLY A 280 -25.69 -25.93 4.68
C GLY A 280 -25.39 -27.40 4.37
N THR A 281 -25.60 -28.25 5.36
CA THR A 281 -25.28 -29.69 5.31
C THR A 281 -26.42 -30.50 4.72
N ASP A 282 -26.15 -31.77 4.36
CA ASP A 282 -27.16 -32.69 3.85
C ASP A 282 -28.33 -32.88 4.83
N THR A 283 -28.05 -32.75 6.14
CA THR A 283 -29.02 -32.91 7.22
C THR A 283 -29.77 -31.63 7.57
N GLN A 284 -29.26 -30.46 7.17
CA GLN A 284 -29.84 -29.16 7.54
C GLN A 284 -29.64 -28.14 6.40
N THR A 285 -30.37 -28.35 5.31
CA THR A 285 -30.36 -27.45 4.16
C THR A 285 -31.24 -26.23 4.42
N LYS A 286 -30.68 -25.06 4.18
CA LYS A 286 -31.38 -23.77 4.23
C LYS A 286 -31.52 -23.18 2.83
N ARG A 287 -32.57 -22.41 2.60
CA ARG A 287 -32.81 -21.69 1.34
C ARG A 287 -32.98 -20.20 1.61
N PHE A 288 -32.21 -19.39 0.90
CA PHE A 288 -32.40 -17.95 0.81
C PHE A 288 -32.89 -17.63 -0.60
N SER A 289 -34.05 -17.00 -0.68
CA SER A 289 -34.61 -16.49 -1.93
C SER A 289 -35.02 -15.05 -1.72
N ASN A 290 -34.53 -14.16 -2.57
CA ASN A 290 -34.91 -12.75 -2.53
C ASN A 290 -34.85 -12.12 -3.92
N GLU A 291 -35.55 -11.01 -4.08
CA GLU A 291 -35.64 -10.29 -5.33
C GLU A 291 -35.49 -8.79 -5.08
N TRP A 292 -34.76 -8.12 -5.97
CA TRP A 292 -34.50 -6.68 -5.93
C TRP A 292 -34.87 -6.04 -7.25
N GLU A 293 -35.59 -4.93 -7.17
CA GLU A 293 -35.73 -3.99 -8.28
C GLU A 293 -34.55 -2.99 -8.24
N LEU A 294 -33.80 -2.91 -9.33
CA LEU A 294 -32.59 -2.10 -9.46
C LEU A 294 -32.98 -0.66 -9.80
N PHE A 295 -32.36 0.35 -9.19
CA PHE A 295 -32.71 1.75 -9.50
C PHE A 295 -32.08 2.25 -10.80
N GLY A 296 -30.84 1.84 -11.09
CA GLY A 296 -30.15 2.02 -12.36
C GLY A 296 -30.20 0.76 -13.20
N LEU A 297 -30.11 0.91 -14.52
CA LEU A 297 -30.12 -0.22 -15.45
C LEU A 297 -28.72 -0.82 -15.59
N VAL A 298 -28.61 -2.14 -15.47
CA VAL A 298 -27.35 -2.89 -15.63
C VAL A 298 -27.26 -3.55 -17.00
N ASP A 299 -26.04 -3.75 -17.49
CA ASP A 299 -25.77 -4.60 -18.65
C ASP A 299 -25.66 -6.05 -18.21
N VAL A 300 -26.64 -6.87 -18.59
CA VAL A 300 -26.70 -8.30 -18.24
C VAL A 300 -25.47 -9.06 -18.78
N ASN A 301 -24.95 -8.68 -19.96
CA ASN A 301 -23.84 -9.38 -20.59
C ASN A 301 -22.49 -9.09 -19.92
N GLN A 302 -22.38 -7.94 -19.26
CA GLN A 302 -21.18 -7.56 -18.48
C GLN A 302 -21.27 -7.96 -17.01
N SER A 303 -22.43 -8.48 -16.58
CA SER A 303 -22.65 -8.87 -15.19
C SER A 303 -22.05 -10.25 -14.91
N THR A 304 -21.39 -10.38 -13.76
CA THR A 304 -20.74 -11.64 -13.33
C THR A 304 -21.30 -12.09 -11.99
N VAL A 305 -21.23 -13.41 -11.75
CA VAL A 305 -21.61 -14.01 -10.47
C VAL A 305 -20.52 -14.98 -10.03
N GLU A 306 -19.99 -14.73 -8.84
CA GLU A 306 -18.91 -15.52 -8.25
C GLU A 306 -19.31 -16.07 -6.88
N LEU A 307 -19.06 -17.36 -6.66
CA LEU A 307 -19.15 -17.99 -5.36
C LEU A 307 -17.74 -18.06 -4.77
N LEU A 308 -17.54 -17.30 -3.69
CA LEU A 308 -16.24 -17.11 -3.04
C LEU A 308 -16.24 -17.70 -1.63
N GLN A 309 -15.07 -18.07 -1.14
CA GLN A 309 -14.85 -18.36 0.27
C GLN A 309 -14.84 -17.04 1.05
N ASN A 310 -15.52 -17.00 2.21
CA ASN A 310 -15.33 -15.87 3.12
C ASN A 310 -13.98 -16.02 3.86
N LEU A 311 -13.03 -15.15 3.52
CA LEU A 311 -11.68 -15.14 4.09
C LEU A 311 -11.57 -14.23 5.33
N LEU A 312 -12.59 -13.40 5.58
CA LEU A 312 -12.57 -12.42 6.68
C LEU A 312 -13.34 -12.92 7.89
N LYS A 313 -12.75 -12.73 9.07
CA LYS A 313 -13.40 -12.92 10.37
C LYS A 313 -13.68 -11.57 11.01
N LEU A 314 -14.77 -11.50 11.78
CA LEU A 314 -15.04 -10.34 12.62
C LEU A 314 -14.36 -10.56 13.98
N GLU A 315 -13.47 -9.64 14.36
CA GLU A 315 -12.76 -9.67 15.63
C GLU A 315 -12.76 -8.27 16.22
N GLU A 316 -13.33 -8.11 17.42
CA GLU A 316 -13.42 -6.82 18.12
C GLU A 316 -14.03 -5.68 17.25
N GLY A 317 -15.00 -6.02 16.40
CA GLY A 317 -15.63 -5.08 15.47
C GLY A 317 -14.83 -4.76 14.20
N ARG A 318 -13.63 -5.33 14.03
CA ARG A 318 -12.80 -5.21 12.82
C ARG A 318 -13.00 -6.42 11.91
N LYS A 319 -12.82 -6.24 10.60
CA LYS A 319 -12.72 -7.36 9.65
C LYS A 319 -11.25 -7.70 9.43
N VAL A 320 -10.85 -8.90 9.84
CA VAL A 320 -9.46 -9.36 9.79
C VAL A 320 -9.32 -10.62 8.94
N MET A 321 -8.17 -10.79 8.27
CA MET A 321 -7.82 -11.98 7.51
C MET A 321 -6.68 -12.70 8.21
N PHE A 322 -6.95 -13.92 8.69
CA PHE A 322 -5.93 -14.78 9.28
C PHE A 322 -5.18 -15.53 8.20
N LEU A 323 -3.87 -15.63 8.37
CA LEU A 323 -2.95 -16.24 7.40
C LEU A 323 -2.25 -17.44 8.06
N PRO A 324 -1.99 -18.53 7.31
CA PRO A 324 -1.17 -19.62 7.81
C PRO A 324 0.23 -19.12 8.18
N ASP A 325 0.76 -19.61 9.30
CA ASP A 325 2.14 -19.37 9.76
C ASP A 325 2.51 -17.89 10.01
N ILE A 326 1.50 -17.01 10.17
CA ILE A 326 1.68 -15.60 10.52
C ILE A 326 0.73 -15.26 11.67
N ASP A 327 1.30 -14.87 12.81
CA ASP A 327 0.53 -14.59 14.04
C ASP A 327 -0.35 -13.34 13.94
N VAL A 328 0.10 -12.33 13.19
CA VAL A 328 -0.58 -11.03 13.07
C VAL A 328 -1.50 -11.06 11.84
N PRO A 329 -2.83 -11.00 12.01
CA PRO A 329 -3.75 -11.00 10.87
C PRO A 329 -3.75 -9.64 10.16
N LEU A 330 -4.06 -9.65 8.87
CA LEU A 330 -4.32 -8.41 8.12
C LEU A 330 -5.63 -7.80 8.61
N THR A 331 -5.63 -6.53 8.99
CA THR A 331 -6.85 -5.78 9.32
C THR A 331 -7.35 -5.09 8.05
N ILE A 332 -8.37 -5.65 7.40
CA ILE A 332 -8.93 -5.13 6.15
C ILE A 332 -9.91 -3.98 6.42
N VAL A 333 -10.71 -4.06 7.48
CA VAL A 333 -11.64 -2.98 7.83
C VAL A 333 -11.59 -2.72 9.33
N LYS A 334 -11.44 -1.45 9.71
CA LYS A 334 -11.48 -1.03 11.12
C LYS A 334 -12.92 -1.01 11.65
N THR A 335 -13.06 -0.78 12.96
CA THR A 335 -14.35 -0.69 13.66
C THR A 335 -15.24 0.44 13.14
N ASP A 336 -14.65 1.53 12.66
CA ASP A 336 -15.34 2.68 12.08
C ASP A 336 -15.70 2.50 10.59
N GLY A 337 -15.39 1.33 10.00
CA GLY A 337 -15.61 1.03 8.59
C GLY A 337 -14.51 1.53 7.65
N SER A 338 -13.47 2.20 8.15
CA SER A 338 -12.36 2.68 7.31
C SER A 338 -11.42 1.54 6.88
N PHE A 339 -10.86 1.69 5.68
CA PHE A 339 -9.86 0.79 5.12
C PHE A 339 -8.45 1.11 5.64
N THR A 340 -7.53 0.16 5.47
CA THR A 340 -6.14 0.20 5.95
C THR A 340 -5.14 0.06 4.80
N TYR A 341 -3.84 0.14 5.12
CA TYR A 341 -2.78 -0.21 4.16
C TYR A 341 -2.87 -1.67 3.70
N ASP A 342 -3.24 -2.59 4.60
CA ASP A 342 -3.50 -4.00 4.25
C ASP A 342 -4.54 -4.11 3.14
N THR A 343 -5.55 -3.24 3.16
CA THR A 343 -6.59 -3.20 2.12
C THR A 343 -6.03 -2.74 0.79
N SER A 344 -5.31 -1.61 0.80
CA SER A 344 -4.76 -1.05 -0.45
C SER A 344 -3.72 -1.96 -1.06
N ASP A 345 -2.88 -2.62 -0.25
CA ASP A 345 -1.83 -3.50 -0.76
C ASP A 345 -2.40 -4.85 -1.24
N MET A 346 -3.43 -5.39 -0.57
CA MET A 346 -4.18 -6.54 -1.08
C MET A 346 -4.90 -6.21 -2.40
N ALA A 347 -5.49 -5.02 -2.52
CA ALA A 347 -6.09 -4.58 -3.77
C ALA A 347 -5.03 -4.40 -4.87
N THR A 348 -3.88 -3.82 -4.53
CA THR A 348 -2.78 -3.55 -5.47
C THR A 348 -2.20 -4.86 -6.02
N ILE A 349 -1.93 -5.84 -5.15
CA ILE A 349 -1.39 -7.12 -5.63
C ILE A 349 -2.41 -7.87 -6.49
N LYS A 350 -3.70 -7.83 -6.13
CA LYS A 350 -4.77 -8.41 -6.97
C LYS A 350 -4.80 -7.78 -8.36
N GLN A 351 -4.82 -6.44 -8.42
CA GLN A 351 -4.85 -5.68 -9.67
C GLN A 351 -3.68 -6.07 -10.58
N ARG A 352 -2.46 -6.12 -10.05
CA ARG A 352 -1.28 -6.48 -10.84
C ARG A 352 -1.28 -7.95 -11.31
N LEU A 353 -1.94 -8.84 -10.58
CA LEU A 353 -2.03 -10.26 -10.91
C LEU A 353 -3.15 -10.60 -11.90
N GLU A 354 -4.23 -9.82 -11.91
CA GLU A 354 -5.43 -10.10 -12.71
C GLU A 354 -5.56 -9.16 -13.92
N GLU A 355 -5.22 -7.88 -13.76
CA GLU A 355 -5.33 -6.88 -14.82
C GLU A 355 -4.01 -6.73 -15.59
N GLU A 356 -2.91 -6.49 -14.88
CA GLU A 356 -1.58 -6.36 -15.52
C GLU A 356 -1.00 -7.71 -15.96
N ASN A 357 -1.56 -8.82 -15.46
CA ASN A 357 -1.11 -10.19 -15.75
C ASN A 357 0.40 -10.38 -15.54
N ALA A 358 0.95 -9.81 -14.46
CA ALA A 358 2.39 -9.81 -14.22
C ALA A 358 2.96 -11.22 -13.93
N ASP A 359 4.03 -11.59 -14.63
CA ASP A 359 4.83 -12.79 -14.35
C ASP A 359 5.82 -12.58 -13.18
N TRP A 360 6.25 -11.34 -12.97
CA TRP A 360 7.18 -10.98 -11.90
C TRP A 360 6.80 -9.65 -11.25
N LEU A 361 6.61 -9.68 -9.93
CA LEU A 361 6.32 -8.53 -9.11
C LEU A 361 7.50 -8.22 -8.19
N ILE A 362 8.05 -7.01 -8.29
CA ILE A 362 9.19 -6.55 -7.48
C ILE A 362 8.73 -5.39 -6.59
N TYR A 363 8.78 -5.59 -5.27
CA TYR A 363 8.42 -4.60 -4.26
C TYR A 363 9.68 -4.04 -3.60
N VAL A 364 10.10 -2.84 -4.00
CA VAL A 364 11.27 -2.15 -3.42
C VAL A 364 10.82 -1.31 -2.22
N ILE A 365 10.96 -1.86 -1.01
CA ILE A 365 10.39 -1.29 0.23
C ILE A 365 11.37 -1.52 1.38
N ASP A 366 11.45 -0.58 2.33
CA ASP A 366 12.25 -0.70 3.57
C ASP A 366 12.06 -2.05 4.26
N SER A 367 13.16 -2.63 4.75
CA SER A 367 13.16 -3.95 5.39
C SER A 367 12.31 -4.03 6.66
N GLY A 368 12.02 -2.90 7.30
CA GLY A 368 11.09 -2.82 8.44
C GLY A 368 9.63 -3.17 8.08
N GLN A 369 9.28 -3.20 6.79
CA GLN A 369 7.97 -3.64 6.29
C GLN A 369 7.96 -5.09 5.80
N ALA A 370 9.03 -5.87 6.02
CA ALA A 370 9.14 -7.24 5.52
C ALA A 370 7.98 -8.13 5.99
N LEU A 371 7.62 -8.07 7.28
CA LEU A 371 6.50 -8.87 7.81
C LEU A 371 5.17 -8.50 7.15
N HIS A 372 4.92 -7.20 6.95
CA HIS A 372 3.72 -6.72 6.26
C HIS A 372 3.64 -7.28 4.83
N MET A 373 4.72 -7.16 4.05
CA MET A 373 4.74 -7.67 2.67
C MET A 373 4.60 -9.20 2.62
N GLN A 374 5.24 -9.93 3.54
CA GLN A 374 5.04 -11.37 3.69
C GLN A 374 3.58 -11.71 3.95
N SER A 375 2.89 -10.96 4.81
CA SER A 375 1.45 -11.11 5.05
C SER A 375 0.61 -10.82 3.80
N ILE A 376 0.93 -9.78 3.03
CA ILE A 376 0.24 -9.49 1.77
C ILE A 376 0.42 -10.62 0.75
N PHE A 377 1.64 -11.16 0.61
CA PHE A 377 1.91 -12.26 -0.32
C PHE A 377 1.23 -13.56 0.12
N ALA A 378 1.24 -13.87 1.41
CA ALA A 378 0.49 -14.98 1.97
C ALA A 378 -1.02 -14.78 1.79
N GLY A 379 -1.52 -13.54 1.96
CA GLY A 379 -2.90 -13.16 1.71
C GLY A 379 -3.32 -13.42 0.27
N ALA A 380 -2.50 -13.02 -0.71
CA ALA A 380 -2.76 -13.28 -2.12
C ALA A 380 -2.80 -14.79 -2.44
N LYS A 381 -1.93 -15.57 -1.81
CA LYS A 381 -1.93 -17.04 -1.93
C LYS A 381 -3.18 -17.66 -1.33
N VAL A 382 -3.58 -17.26 -0.12
CA VAL A 382 -4.81 -17.73 0.54
C VAL A 382 -6.06 -17.33 -0.24
N ALA A 383 -6.04 -16.17 -0.89
CA ALA A 383 -7.11 -15.71 -1.77
C ALA A 383 -7.16 -16.44 -3.12
N GLY A 384 -6.16 -17.29 -3.43
CA GLY A 384 -6.09 -18.06 -4.67
C GLY A 384 -5.60 -17.28 -5.88
N TRP A 385 -5.07 -16.07 -5.72
CA TRP A 385 -4.71 -15.19 -6.85
C TRP A 385 -3.45 -15.64 -7.60
N THR A 386 -2.63 -16.48 -6.97
CA THR A 386 -1.38 -17.02 -7.53
C THR A 386 -1.49 -18.50 -7.92
N GLU A 387 -2.63 -19.15 -7.67
CA GLU A 387 -2.82 -20.57 -7.96
C GLU A 387 -2.75 -20.87 -9.47
N GLY A 388 -2.01 -21.91 -9.85
CA GLY A 388 -1.88 -22.35 -11.25
C GLY A 388 -1.06 -21.42 -12.16
N LYS A 389 -0.46 -20.36 -11.61
CA LYS A 389 0.37 -19.40 -12.35
C LYS A 389 1.84 -19.51 -11.94
N ASN A 390 2.75 -19.35 -12.90
CA ASN A 390 4.19 -19.29 -12.64
C ASN A 390 4.62 -17.84 -12.36
N ILE A 391 4.27 -17.32 -11.18
CA ILE A 391 4.55 -15.93 -10.80
C ILE A 391 5.69 -15.88 -9.79
N ARG A 392 6.65 -14.98 -10.03
CA ARG A 392 7.68 -14.61 -9.06
C ARG A 392 7.26 -13.34 -8.33
N ILE A 393 7.36 -13.33 -6.99
CA ILE A 393 7.04 -12.14 -6.17
C ILE A 393 8.17 -11.93 -5.18
N ASP A 394 8.88 -10.80 -5.30
CA ASP A 394 10.03 -10.46 -4.45
C ASP A 394 9.77 -9.20 -3.64
N HIS A 395 10.03 -9.29 -2.33
CA HIS A 395 10.28 -8.11 -1.51
C HIS A 395 11.77 -7.78 -1.55
N VAL A 396 12.09 -6.68 -2.22
CA VAL A 396 13.43 -6.10 -2.30
C VAL A 396 13.59 -5.12 -1.14
N GLY A 397 13.85 -5.70 0.03
CA GLY A 397 14.18 -4.98 1.27
C GLY A 397 15.41 -4.08 1.12
N PHE A 398 15.40 -2.91 1.75
CA PHE A 398 16.61 -2.12 1.96
C PHE A 398 16.74 -1.65 3.42
N GLY A 399 17.97 -1.54 3.90
CA GLY A 399 18.31 -1.09 5.25
C GLY A 399 18.15 0.41 5.45
N VAL A 400 18.44 0.89 6.66
CA VAL A 400 18.24 2.29 7.02
C VAL A 400 19.45 3.13 6.59
N VAL A 401 19.20 4.36 6.14
CA VAL A 401 20.25 5.35 5.90
C VAL A 401 20.67 6.00 7.22
N LEU A 402 21.94 5.82 7.55
CA LEU A 402 22.60 6.35 8.74
C LEU A 402 23.50 7.54 8.38
N GLY A 403 23.66 8.47 9.32
CA GLY A 403 24.74 9.46 9.27
C GLY A 403 26.07 8.85 9.73
N GLU A 404 27.14 9.65 9.65
CA GLU A 404 28.48 9.24 10.10
C GLU A 404 28.55 8.94 11.61
N ASP A 405 27.57 9.39 12.39
CA ASP A 405 27.40 9.10 13.81
C ASP A 405 26.74 7.72 14.09
N GLY A 406 26.40 6.97 13.03
CA GLY A 406 25.73 5.67 13.11
C GLY A 406 24.25 5.75 13.49
N LYS A 407 23.65 6.94 13.53
CA LYS A 407 22.21 7.12 13.81
C LYS A 407 21.47 7.43 12.52
N LYS A 408 20.13 7.30 12.53
CA LYS A 408 19.30 7.66 11.38
C LYS A 408 19.69 9.04 10.84
N LEU A 409 19.91 9.12 9.53
CA LEU A 409 20.36 10.33 8.87
C LEU A 409 19.44 11.51 9.19
N LYS A 410 20.03 12.52 9.83
CA LYS A 410 19.36 13.74 10.26
C LYS A 410 20.27 14.94 9.98
N SER A 411 19.67 16.11 9.80
CA SER A 411 20.40 17.37 9.70
C SER A 411 21.18 17.64 10.98
N ARG A 412 22.12 18.60 10.94
CA ARG A 412 22.84 19.08 12.15
C ARG A 412 21.92 19.59 13.26
N SER A 413 20.69 19.98 12.92
CA SER A 413 19.64 20.39 13.87
C SER A 413 18.74 19.25 14.35
N GLY A 414 18.95 18.01 13.88
CA GLY A 414 18.17 16.82 14.26
C GLY A 414 16.88 16.63 13.45
N ALA A 415 16.62 17.46 12.43
CA ALA A 415 15.46 17.34 11.55
C ALA A 415 15.72 16.37 10.39
N THR A 416 14.66 15.88 9.74
CA THR A 416 14.78 15.10 8.50
C THR A 416 15.41 15.95 7.40
N ILE A 417 16.43 15.44 6.74
CA ILE A 417 17.09 16.12 5.61
C ILE A 417 16.17 16.06 4.39
N ARG A 418 15.96 17.19 3.71
CA ARG A 418 15.23 17.20 2.44
C ARG A 418 16.15 16.71 1.34
N LEU A 419 15.63 15.85 0.46
CA LEU A 419 16.40 15.32 -0.66
C LEU A 419 17.00 16.43 -1.54
N ARG A 420 16.25 17.53 -1.76
CA ARG A 420 16.74 18.69 -2.51
C ARG A 420 18.02 19.27 -1.92
N ASP A 421 18.02 19.52 -0.61
CA ASP A 421 19.17 20.11 0.09
C ASP A 421 20.40 19.18 0.01
N LEU A 422 20.18 17.87 0.09
CA LEU A 422 21.24 16.86 -0.07
C LEU A 422 21.81 16.86 -1.50
N LEU A 423 20.97 16.96 -2.53
CA LEU A 423 21.41 17.02 -3.92
C LEU A 423 22.16 18.32 -4.22
N ASP A 424 21.69 19.45 -3.70
CA ASP A 424 22.34 20.75 -3.85
C ASP A 424 23.73 20.74 -3.17
N GLU A 425 23.85 20.19 -1.95
CA GLU A 425 25.15 20.00 -1.29
C GLU A 425 26.09 19.08 -2.09
N GLY A 426 25.54 18.00 -2.68
CA GLY A 426 26.29 17.10 -3.55
C GLY A 426 26.88 17.80 -4.78
N LEU A 427 26.11 18.70 -5.40
CA LEU A 427 26.56 19.53 -6.52
C LEU A 427 27.67 20.50 -6.10
N GLU A 428 27.52 21.18 -4.97
CA GLU A 428 28.53 22.11 -4.45
C GLU A 428 29.87 21.41 -4.18
N ARG A 429 29.83 20.28 -3.46
CA ARG A 429 31.04 19.49 -3.15
C ARG A 429 31.68 18.90 -4.40
N SER A 430 30.87 18.44 -5.36
CA SER A 430 31.37 17.94 -6.65
C SER A 430 32.12 19.03 -7.43
N MET A 431 31.55 20.25 -7.52
CA MET A 431 32.19 21.38 -8.19
C MET A 431 33.50 21.77 -7.50
N ALA A 432 33.53 21.77 -6.16
CA ALA A 432 34.74 22.04 -5.41
C ALA A 432 35.87 21.05 -5.78
N LYS A 433 35.58 19.74 -5.83
CA LYS A 433 36.57 18.73 -6.23
C LYS A 433 37.02 18.85 -7.69
N LEU A 434 36.11 19.17 -8.61
CA LEU A 434 36.47 19.40 -10.01
C LEU A 434 37.39 20.61 -10.16
N LYS A 435 37.16 21.67 -9.39
CA LYS A 435 38.03 22.86 -9.35
C LYS A 435 39.39 22.56 -8.72
N GLU A 436 39.43 21.81 -7.62
CA GLU A 436 40.67 21.35 -6.96
C GLU A 436 41.57 20.57 -7.91
N LYS A 437 40.98 19.80 -8.84
CA LYS A 437 41.69 19.04 -9.88
C LYS A 437 41.93 19.81 -11.19
N ASP A 438 41.81 21.15 -11.15
CA ASP A 438 42.01 22.05 -12.28
C ASP A 438 41.14 21.76 -13.53
N ARG A 439 40.01 21.07 -13.38
CA ARG A 439 39.16 20.70 -14.52
C ARG A 439 38.46 21.90 -15.17
N HIS A 440 38.25 22.95 -14.40
CA HIS A 440 37.70 24.22 -14.88
C HIS A 440 38.59 24.92 -15.94
N ASN A 441 39.88 24.56 -16.04
CA ASN A 441 40.80 25.12 -17.02
C ASN A 441 40.86 24.33 -18.34
N VAL A 442 40.35 23.09 -18.34
CA VAL A 442 40.48 22.15 -19.46
C VAL A 442 39.13 21.84 -20.12
N LEU A 443 38.04 22.00 -19.38
CA LEU A 443 36.67 21.78 -19.82
C LEU A 443 35.99 23.10 -20.16
N THR A 444 35.12 23.08 -21.17
CA THR A 444 34.18 24.18 -21.42
C THR A 444 33.18 24.32 -20.26
N PRO A 445 32.50 25.48 -20.11
CA PRO A 445 31.49 25.65 -19.07
C PRO A 445 30.38 24.58 -19.10
N GLU A 446 29.94 24.17 -20.29
CA GLU A 446 28.91 23.13 -20.46
C GLU A 446 29.44 21.73 -20.07
N GLU A 447 30.66 21.39 -20.47
CA GLU A 447 31.30 20.12 -20.08
C GLU A 447 31.54 20.07 -18.57
N LEU A 448 31.91 21.20 -17.95
CA LEU A 448 32.13 21.30 -16.51
C LEU A 448 30.82 21.09 -15.72
N GLU A 449 29.71 21.67 -16.18
CA GLU A 449 28.40 21.47 -15.56
C GLU A 449 27.92 20.01 -15.72
N LYS A 450 28.11 19.41 -16.89
CA LYS A 450 27.83 17.99 -17.11
C LYS A 450 28.66 17.10 -16.19
N ALA A 451 29.95 17.42 -16.03
CA ALA A 451 30.84 16.70 -15.13
C ALA A 451 30.39 16.82 -13.67
N GLN A 452 30.01 18.02 -13.23
CA GLN A 452 29.48 18.26 -11.88
C GLN A 452 28.25 17.40 -11.60
N LYS A 453 27.25 17.43 -12.49
CA LYS A 453 26.01 16.67 -12.31
C LYS A 453 26.26 15.16 -12.32
N SER A 454 27.06 14.68 -13.28
CA SER A 454 27.42 13.26 -13.39
C SER A 454 28.14 12.76 -12.14
N VAL A 455 29.15 13.49 -11.65
CA VAL A 455 29.89 13.11 -10.43
C VAL A 455 29.00 13.19 -9.20
N ALA A 456 28.25 14.28 -9.01
CA ALA A 456 27.39 14.45 -7.83
C ALA A 456 26.34 13.33 -7.74
N TYR A 457 25.50 13.19 -8.77
CA TYR A 457 24.41 12.21 -8.74
C TYR A 457 24.91 10.78 -8.87
N GLY A 458 25.97 10.57 -9.64
CA GLY A 458 26.62 9.28 -9.78
C GLY A 458 27.17 8.78 -8.46
N CYS A 459 27.91 9.61 -7.71
CA CYS A 459 28.44 9.24 -6.40
C CYS A 459 27.34 8.96 -5.38
N ILE A 460 26.25 9.74 -5.35
CA ILE A 460 25.12 9.50 -4.43
C ILE A 460 24.46 8.14 -4.74
N LYS A 461 24.10 7.89 -6.01
CA LYS A 461 23.47 6.62 -6.41
C LYS A 461 24.37 5.43 -6.18
N TYR A 462 25.63 5.54 -6.59
CA TYR A 462 26.57 4.44 -6.50
C TYR A 462 26.95 4.10 -5.08
N ALA A 463 27.10 5.10 -4.21
CA ALA A 463 27.43 4.84 -2.82
C ALA A 463 26.31 4.07 -2.10
N ASP A 464 25.06 4.22 -2.51
CA ASP A 464 23.97 3.35 -2.07
C ASP A 464 24.10 1.96 -2.73
N LEU A 465 24.06 1.91 -4.07
CA LEU A 465 24.03 0.67 -4.85
C LEU A 465 25.26 -0.24 -4.69
N SER A 466 26.42 0.30 -4.31
CA SER A 466 27.66 -0.45 -4.08
C SER A 466 27.68 -1.22 -2.77
N HIS A 467 26.71 -0.99 -1.89
CA HIS A 467 26.56 -1.72 -0.64
C HIS A 467 25.44 -2.77 -0.75
N ASN A 468 25.52 -3.80 0.09
CA ASN A 468 24.44 -4.77 0.16
C ASN A 468 23.18 -4.05 0.68
N ARG A 469 22.13 -3.99 -0.16
CA ARG A 469 20.86 -3.31 0.18
C ARG A 469 20.27 -3.78 1.51
N ASN A 470 20.48 -5.03 1.93
CA ASN A 470 19.93 -5.56 3.18
C ASN A 470 20.64 -5.02 4.43
N SER A 471 21.78 -4.34 4.27
CA SER A 471 22.54 -3.72 5.35
C SER A 471 22.17 -2.25 5.51
N ASP A 472 22.33 -1.73 6.72
CA ASP A 472 22.29 -0.29 6.94
C ASP A 472 23.45 0.40 6.21
N TYR A 473 23.20 1.60 5.69
CA TYR A 473 24.16 2.34 4.87
C TYR A 473 24.54 3.65 5.57
N ILE A 474 25.84 3.89 5.72
CA ILE A 474 26.37 5.16 6.28
C ILE A 474 26.59 6.15 5.14
N PHE A 475 25.77 7.19 5.10
CA PHE A 475 25.88 8.28 4.15
C PHE A 475 27.06 9.20 4.53
N SER A 476 28.04 9.33 3.64
CA SER A 476 29.21 10.21 3.80
C SER A 476 29.63 10.79 2.45
N PHE A 477 29.53 12.11 2.31
CA PHE A 477 29.96 12.81 1.10
C PHE A 477 31.46 12.62 0.82
N ASP A 478 32.28 12.65 1.87
CA ASP A 478 33.72 12.59 1.73
C ASP A 478 34.15 11.22 1.19
N ARG A 479 33.55 10.13 1.71
CA ARG A 479 33.78 8.77 1.22
C ARG A 479 33.27 8.56 -0.21
N MET A 480 32.05 8.98 -0.52
CA MET A 480 31.48 8.71 -1.86
C MET A 480 32.14 9.51 -2.99
N LEU A 481 32.68 10.69 -2.67
CA LEU A 481 33.39 11.54 -3.62
C LEU A 481 34.90 11.23 -3.69
N ASP A 482 35.41 10.30 -2.89
CA ASP A 482 36.83 9.89 -2.91
C ASP A 482 37.21 9.40 -4.32
N ASP A 483 38.39 9.81 -4.79
CA ASP A 483 38.89 9.45 -6.11
C ASP A 483 39.63 8.10 -6.11
N ARG A 484 39.74 7.46 -4.94
CA ARG A 484 40.33 6.14 -4.74
C ARG A 484 39.30 5.16 -4.21
N GLY A 485 39.52 3.89 -4.50
CA GLY A 485 38.66 2.80 -4.05
C GLY A 485 37.44 2.61 -4.93
N ASN A 486 36.49 1.81 -4.44
CA ASN A 486 35.28 1.45 -5.15
C ASN A 486 34.27 2.61 -5.14
N THR A 487 34.54 3.64 -5.96
CA THR A 487 33.67 4.82 -6.11
C THR A 487 33.33 5.07 -7.58
N THR A 488 32.25 5.82 -7.81
CA THR A 488 31.88 6.26 -9.17
C THR A 488 32.90 7.23 -9.75
N ALA A 489 33.52 8.08 -8.94
CA ALA A 489 34.57 9.00 -9.40
C ALA A 489 35.74 8.22 -10.04
N TYR A 490 36.19 7.14 -9.41
CA TYR A 490 37.24 6.27 -9.96
C TYR A 490 36.81 5.62 -11.29
N SER A 491 35.61 5.05 -11.33
CA SER A 491 35.10 4.35 -12.52
C SER A 491 34.86 5.30 -13.70
N LEU A 492 34.33 6.50 -13.44
CA LEU A 492 34.15 7.54 -14.48
C LEU A 492 35.50 8.01 -15.02
N TYR A 493 36.50 8.18 -14.16
CA TYR A 493 37.86 8.52 -14.59
C TYR A 493 38.49 7.41 -15.46
N ALA A 494 38.33 6.14 -15.08
CA ALA A 494 38.78 5.03 -15.89
C ALA A 494 38.10 5.04 -17.28
N TYR A 495 36.79 5.30 -17.32
CA TYR A 495 36.05 5.43 -18.57
C TYR A 495 36.55 6.59 -19.45
N THR A 496 36.76 7.78 -18.88
CA THR A 496 37.25 8.94 -19.65
C THR A 496 38.67 8.73 -20.17
N ARG A 497 39.51 7.96 -19.44
CA ARG A 497 40.83 7.52 -19.91
C ARG A 497 40.73 6.60 -21.14
N ILE A 498 39.78 5.66 -21.15
CA ILE A 498 39.51 4.83 -22.34
C ILE A 498 39.12 5.71 -23.53
N GLN A 499 38.18 6.63 -23.33
CA GLN A 499 37.74 7.56 -24.37
C GLN A 499 38.89 8.44 -24.89
N SER A 500 39.83 8.81 -24.01
CA SER A 500 41.03 9.55 -24.40
C SER A 500 41.96 8.75 -25.32
N ILE A 501 42.14 7.46 -25.06
CA ILE A 501 42.94 6.56 -25.92
C ILE A 501 42.29 6.46 -27.29
N ALA A 502 40.98 6.26 -27.36
CA ALA A 502 40.24 6.20 -28.63
C ALA A 502 40.41 7.49 -29.45
N ARG A 503 40.21 8.65 -28.82
CA ARG A 503 40.43 9.97 -29.47
C ARG A 503 41.86 10.15 -29.95
N THR A 504 42.85 9.76 -29.15
CA THR A 504 44.27 9.92 -29.49
C THR A 504 44.68 8.98 -30.63
N ALA A 505 44.08 7.79 -30.71
CA ALA A 505 44.31 6.86 -31.80
C ALA A 505 43.72 7.35 -33.13
N GLY A 506 42.72 8.25 -33.09
CA GLY A 506 42.10 8.81 -34.29
C GLY A 506 41.39 7.76 -35.16
N VAL A 507 40.98 6.64 -34.56
CA VAL A 507 40.32 5.55 -35.28
C VAL A 507 38.81 5.66 -35.09
N ASP A 508 38.06 5.64 -36.19
CA ASP A 508 36.61 5.65 -36.18
C ASP A 508 36.01 4.34 -35.63
N HIS A 509 34.91 4.43 -34.87
CA HIS A 509 34.26 3.26 -34.27
C HIS A 509 33.76 2.24 -35.30
N ALA A 510 33.32 2.67 -36.49
CA ALA A 510 32.90 1.77 -37.55
C ALA A 510 34.09 0.98 -38.11
N VAL A 511 35.26 1.62 -38.20
CA VAL A 511 36.52 0.97 -38.61
C VAL A 511 36.94 -0.08 -37.58
N LEU A 512 36.91 0.24 -36.29
CA LEU A 512 37.19 -0.73 -35.23
C LEU A 512 36.24 -1.93 -35.29
N LYS A 513 34.95 -1.70 -35.48
CA LYS A 513 33.93 -2.75 -35.57
C LYS A 513 34.14 -3.66 -36.78
N ALA A 514 34.56 -3.12 -37.92
CA ALA A 514 34.92 -3.90 -39.09
C ALA A 514 36.17 -4.75 -38.83
N MET A 515 37.24 -4.15 -38.29
CA MET A 515 38.48 -4.85 -37.96
C MET A 515 38.30 -5.98 -36.95
N ALA A 516 37.38 -5.82 -35.99
CA ALA A 516 37.08 -6.83 -34.99
C ALA A 516 36.63 -8.18 -35.58
N ARG A 517 36.03 -8.17 -36.79
CA ARG A 517 35.57 -9.40 -37.47
C ARG A 517 36.70 -10.20 -38.10
N ASP A 518 37.78 -9.52 -38.50
CA ASP A 518 38.87 -10.09 -39.29
C ASP A 518 40.19 -10.21 -38.51
N ILE A 519 40.21 -9.82 -37.23
CA ILE A 519 41.45 -9.80 -36.45
C ILE A 519 41.96 -11.22 -36.20
N LYS A 520 43.20 -11.49 -36.65
CA LYS A 520 43.90 -12.73 -36.33
C LYS A 520 44.61 -12.56 -34.99
N LEU A 521 44.23 -13.39 -34.01
CA LEU A 521 44.94 -13.46 -32.73
C LEU A 521 46.26 -14.21 -32.94
N ASN A 522 47.38 -13.49 -32.88
CA ASN A 522 48.71 -14.12 -32.85
C ASN A 522 48.99 -14.71 -31.46
N PHE A 523 49.86 -15.72 -31.38
CA PHE A 523 50.11 -16.54 -30.18
C PHE A 523 50.82 -15.81 -29.01
N GLU A 524 51.30 -14.58 -29.18
CA GLU A 524 51.90 -13.78 -28.11
C GLU A 524 50.86 -12.79 -27.54
N ILE A 525 50.10 -13.28 -26.55
CA ILE A 525 49.16 -12.48 -25.75
C ILE A 525 49.82 -12.21 -24.41
N GLU A 526 49.85 -10.94 -24.00
CA GLU A 526 50.39 -10.56 -22.70
C GLU A 526 49.41 -10.92 -21.57
N GLU A 527 49.91 -11.22 -20.37
CA GLU A 527 49.08 -11.72 -19.27
C GLU A 527 47.96 -10.74 -18.86
N ARG A 528 48.23 -9.42 -18.86
CA ARG A 528 47.23 -8.37 -18.56
C ARG A 528 46.18 -8.25 -19.65
N GLU A 529 46.54 -8.44 -20.92
CA GLU A 529 45.55 -8.50 -22.03
C GLU A 529 44.57 -9.65 -21.78
N LEU A 530 45.08 -10.83 -21.44
CA LEU A 530 44.25 -12.00 -21.16
C LEU A 530 43.40 -11.80 -19.90
N LYS A 531 43.96 -11.20 -18.85
CA LYS A 531 43.24 -10.87 -17.61
C LYS A 531 42.07 -9.90 -17.88
N LEU A 532 42.31 -8.85 -18.67
CA LEU A 532 41.26 -7.90 -19.05
C LEU A 532 40.18 -8.57 -19.89
N ALA A 533 40.56 -9.34 -20.92
CA ALA A 533 39.60 -10.07 -21.76
C ALA A 533 38.72 -11.02 -20.93
N LYS A 534 39.32 -11.78 -20.00
CA LYS A 534 38.59 -12.63 -19.06
C LYS A 534 37.68 -11.84 -18.12
N CYS A 535 38.07 -10.64 -17.72
CA CYS A 535 37.23 -9.78 -16.89
C CYS A 535 36.01 -9.28 -17.68
N ILE A 536 36.18 -8.80 -18.91
CA ILE A 536 35.09 -8.32 -19.78
C ILE A 536 33.99 -9.37 -19.95
N ILE A 537 34.35 -10.62 -20.26
CA ILE A 537 33.36 -11.69 -20.52
C ILE A 537 32.57 -12.11 -19.27
N LYS A 538 33.05 -11.84 -18.05
CA LYS A 538 32.30 -12.12 -16.81
C LYS A 538 31.07 -11.25 -16.64
N TYR A 539 30.91 -10.19 -17.44
CA TYR A 539 29.75 -9.31 -17.39
C TYR A 539 28.43 -10.09 -17.48
N ALA A 540 28.35 -11.07 -18.38
CA ALA A 540 27.13 -11.88 -18.56
C ALA A 540 26.78 -12.64 -17.27
N ASP A 541 27.75 -13.32 -16.66
CA ASP A 541 27.54 -14.09 -15.42
C ASP A 541 27.13 -13.18 -14.25
N VAL A 542 27.75 -12.00 -14.15
CA VAL A 542 27.42 -11.00 -13.12
C VAL A 542 25.99 -10.49 -13.33
N PHE A 543 25.62 -10.16 -14.56
CA PHE A 543 24.29 -9.64 -14.88
C PHE A 543 23.20 -10.68 -14.61
N THR A 544 23.40 -11.94 -14.99
CA THR A 544 22.48 -13.03 -14.66
C THR A 544 22.28 -13.17 -13.16
N ARG A 545 23.37 -13.14 -12.37
CA ARG A 545 23.28 -13.19 -10.91
C ARG A 545 22.49 -12.02 -10.33
N VAL A 546 22.67 -10.81 -10.87
CA VAL A 546 21.91 -9.63 -10.44
C VAL A 546 20.42 -9.77 -10.74
N LEU A 547 20.04 -10.38 -11.87
CA LEU A 547 18.63 -10.68 -12.17
C LEU A 547 18.03 -11.74 -11.23
N ASP A 548 18.83 -12.72 -10.83
CA ASP A 548 18.38 -13.76 -9.91
C ASP A 548 18.24 -13.22 -8.47
N GLU A 549 19.22 -12.46 -8.00
CA GLU A 549 19.31 -12.04 -6.59
C GLU A 549 18.75 -10.64 -6.30
N LEU A 550 18.60 -9.80 -7.33
CA LEU A 550 18.26 -8.37 -7.22
C LEU A 550 19.23 -7.61 -6.29
N LEU A 551 20.52 -7.95 -6.38
CA LEU A 551 21.60 -7.37 -5.58
C LEU A 551 22.57 -6.56 -6.46
N MET A 552 22.31 -5.26 -6.59
CA MET A 552 23.06 -4.36 -7.49
C MET A 552 24.54 -4.18 -7.13
N HIS A 553 24.93 -4.38 -5.87
CA HIS A 553 26.32 -4.23 -5.44
C HIS A 553 27.29 -5.18 -6.15
N GLY A 554 26.80 -6.35 -6.62
CA GLY A 554 27.60 -7.25 -7.44
C GLY A 554 28.01 -6.63 -8.78
N LEU A 555 27.13 -5.80 -9.38
CA LEU A 555 27.44 -5.05 -10.59
C LEU A 555 28.45 -3.93 -10.32
N CYS A 556 28.34 -3.24 -9.19
CA CYS A 556 29.28 -2.21 -8.76
C CYS A 556 30.69 -2.79 -8.53
N GLU A 557 30.80 -3.91 -7.81
CA GLU A 557 32.08 -4.59 -7.58
C GLU A 557 32.71 -5.05 -8.90
N PHE A 558 31.91 -5.60 -9.82
CA PHE A 558 32.37 -5.94 -11.16
C PHE A 558 32.89 -4.71 -11.93
N MET A 559 32.15 -3.61 -11.92
CA MET A 559 32.53 -2.38 -12.60
C MET A 559 33.87 -1.83 -12.08
N TYR A 560 34.07 -1.85 -10.76
CA TYR A 560 35.32 -1.47 -10.13
C TYR A 560 36.47 -2.44 -10.48
N GLN A 561 36.22 -3.76 -10.46
CA GLN A 561 37.19 -4.76 -10.88
C GLN A 561 37.61 -4.57 -12.35
N LEU A 562 36.67 -4.23 -13.22
CA LEU A 562 36.93 -3.97 -14.64
C LEU A 562 37.78 -2.70 -14.81
N ALA A 563 37.45 -1.61 -14.11
CA ALA A 563 38.20 -0.35 -14.14
C ALA A 563 39.65 -0.51 -13.63
N THR A 564 39.84 -1.25 -12.53
CA THR A 564 41.17 -1.53 -11.96
C THR A 564 41.99 -2.45 -12.88
N THR A 565 41.37 -3.49 -13.43
CA THR A 565 42.02 -4.41 -14.39
C THR A 565 42.42 -3.67 -15.68
N PHE A 566 41.59 -2.74 -16.14
CA PHE A 566 41.90 -1.90 -17.29
C PHE A 566 43.09 -0.96 -17.03
N THR A 567 43.16 -0.38 -15.83
CA THR A 567 44.28 0.49 -15.43
C THR A 567 45.60 -0.29 -15.44
N ASP A 568 45.62 -1.48 -14.85
CA ASP A 568 46.76 -2.42 -14.83
C ASP A 568 47.19 -2.85 -16.25
N PHE A 569 46.22 -3.08 -17.15
CA PHE A 569 46.48 -3.29 -18.57
C PHE A 569 47.16 -2.09 -19.23
N CYS A 570 46.65 -0.87 -19.02
CA CYS A 570 47.21 0.34 -19.63
C CYS A 570 48.65 0.66 -19.18
N GLU A 571 49.05 0.25 -17.98
CA GLU A 571 50.40 0.48 -17.46
C GLU A 571 51.46 -0.38 -18.16
N ARG A 572 51.10 -1.59 -18.60
CA ARG A 572 52.03 -2.55 -19.20
C ARG A 572 51.87 -2.72 -20.71
N CYS A 573 50.68 -2.46 -21.24
CA CYS A 573 50.34 -2.69 -22.64
C CYS A 573 50.09 -1.38 -23.38
N TYR A 574 51.12 -0.89 -24.09
CA TYR A 574 51.00 0.32 -24.91
C TYR A 574 49.97 0.14 -26.04
N CYS A 575 48.91 0.95 -26.03
CA CYS A 575 47.90 0.99 -27.10
C CYS A 575 48.38 1.85 -28.28
N ILE A 576 49.13 2.90 -27.97
CA ILE A 576 49.68 3.88 -28.91
C ILE A 576 51.16 4.04 -28.54
N GLU A 577 52.05 3.71 -29.46
CA GLU A 577 53.49 3.89 -29.32
C GLU A 577 53.91 5.08 -30.18
N LYS A 578 54.67 6.00 -29.60
CA LYS A 578 55.26 7.13 -30.33
C LYS A 578 56.76 6.97 -30.33
N ASP A 579 57.36 6.89 -31.51
CA ASP A 579 58.81 6.92 -31.64
C ASP A 579 59.30 8.33 -31.24
N LYS A 580 60.18 8.38 -30.23
CA LYS A 580 60.67 9.64 -29.66
C LYS A 580 61.64 10.38 -30.61
N THR A 581 62.18 9.70 -31.61
CA THR A 581 63.20 10.20 -32.53
C THR A 581 62.58 10.57 -33.88
N THR A 582 61.66 9.75 -34.41
CA THR A 582 61.03 9.98 -35.72
C THR A 582 59.66 10.66 -35.62
N GLY A 583 59.01 10.62 -34.46
CA GLY A 583 57.65 11.11 -34.27
C GLY A 583 56.57 10.18 -34.85
N GLU A 584 56.94 9.02 -35.38
CA GLU A 584 56.01 8.05 -35.96
C GLU A 584 55.11 7.43 -34.88
N VAL A 585 53.81 7.32 -35.18
CA VAL A 585 52.80 6.78 -34.26
C VAL A 585 52.40 5.39 -34.71
N ARG A 586 52.67 4.37 -33.89
CA ARG A 586 52.24 3.00 -34.13
C ARG A 586 51.03 2.67 -33.26
N LEU A 587 49.98 2.18 -33.90
CA LEU A 587 48.73 1.78 -33.24
C LEU A 587 48.65 0.27 -33.06
N ASN A 588 48.36 -0.18 -31.84
CA ASN A 588 48.11 -1.58 -31.54
C ASN A 588 46.61 -1.87 -31.57
N TYR A 589 46.06 -2.14 -32.76
CA TYR A 589 44.61 -2.31 -32.98
C TYR A 589 43.95 -3.37 -32.08
N ARG A 590 44.62 -4.50 -31.79
CA ARG A 590 44.13 -5.51 -30.83
C ARG A 590 43.85 -4.91 -29.44
N ARG A 591 44.78 -4.10 -28.94
CA ARG A 591 44.69 -3.43 -27.64
C ARG A 591 43.62 -2.34 -27.65
N ILE A 592 43.51 -1.60 -28.76
CA ILE A 592 42.46 -0.61 -28.96
C ILE A 592 41.07 -1.27 -28.97
N LEU A 593 40.92 -2.46 -29.55
CA LEU A 593 39.67 -3.22 -29.47
C LEU A 593 39.34 -3.68 -28.05
N LEU A 594 40.34 -4.06 -27.24
CA LEU A 594 40.12 -4.35 -25.81
C LEU A 594 39.66 -3.10 -25.04
N CYS A 595 40.24 -1.94 -25.33
CA CYS A 595 39.76 -0.65 -24.82
C CYS A 595 38.29 -0.41 -25.19
N GLU A 596 37.94 -0.57 -26.47
CA GLU A 596 36.57 -0.39 -26.97
C GLU A 596 35.57 -1.35 -26.31
N ALA A 597 35.92 -2.64 -26.20
CA ALA A 597 35.09 -3.62 -25.51
C ALA A 597 34.90 -3.27 -24.03
N THR A 598 35.95 -2.80 -23.36
CA THR A 598 35.89 -2.34 -21.97
C THR A 598 34.98 -1.12 -21.82
N ALA A 599 35.09 -0.13 -22.70
CA ALA A 599 34.22 1.05 -22.69
C ALA A 599 32.75 0.66 -22.87
N ASN A 600 32.45 -0.24 -23.80
CA ASN A 600 31.08 -0.68 -24.05
C ASN A 600 30.45 -1.36 -22.83
N VAL A 601 31.20 -2.24 -22.15
CA VAL A 601 30.71 -2.88 -20.91
C VAL A 601 30.55 -1.88 -19.78
N LEU A 602 31.54 -0.99 -19.55
CA LEU A 602 31.43 0.05 -18.53
C LEU A 602 30.24 0.98 -18.77
N LYS A 603 30.01 1.37 -20.03
CA LYS A 603 28.86 2.20 -20.43
C LYS A 603 27.54 1.52 -20.08
N GLN A 604 27.39 0.23 -20.39
CA GLN A 604 26.20 -0.54 -20.02
C GLN A 604 26.02 -0.62 -18.49
N CYS A 605 27.09 -0.84 -17.73
CA CYS A 605 27.04 -0.80 -16.27
C CYS A 605 26.55 0.57 -15.75
N PHE A 606 27.09 1.67 -16.29
CA PHE A 606 26.65 3.02 -15.92
C PHE A 606 25.18 3.26 -16.24
N GLU A 607 24.72 2.85 -17.42
CA GLU A 607 23.31 2.99 -17.83
C GLU A 607 22.37 2.23 -16.89
N ILE A 608 22.71 0.98 -16.54
CA ILE A 608 21.94 0.16 -15.59
C ILE A 608 21.89 0.81 -14.20
N LEU A 609 23.02 1.36 -13.74
CA LEU A 609 23.11 2.04 -12.44
C LEU A 609 22.52 3.47 -12.47
N GLY A 610 22.06 3.94 -13.62
CA GLY A 610 21.51 5.29 -13.81
C GLY A 610 22.55 6.40 -13.62
N ILE A 611 23.82 6.13 -13.94
CA ILE A 611 24.96 7.04 -13.87
C ILE A 611 25.27 7.52 -15.28
N GLN A 612 25.43 8.82 -15.47
CA GLN A 612 25.74 9.37 -16.79
C GLN A 612 27.26 9.30 -17.04
N PRO A 613 27.76 8.51 -18.01
CA PRO A 613 29.17 8.47 -18.32
C PRO A 613 29.64 9.80 -18.94
N LEU A 614 30.93 10.12 -18.76
CA LEU A 614 31.55 11.31 -19.34
C LEU A 614 32.58 10.93 -20.40
N GLU A 615 32.60 11.65 -21.52
CA GLU A 615 33.65 11.45 -22.53
C GLU A 615 34.97 12.12 -22.14
N ARG A 616 34.88 13.21 -21.37
CA ARG A 616 35.99 14.02 -20.86
C ARG A 616 35.72 14.37 -19.40
N MET A 617 36.73 14.26 -18.54
CA MET A 617 36.63 14.60 -17.12
C MET A 617 37.92 15.21 -16.60
#